data_AF-A0A3B8Q066-F1
#
_entry.id   AF-A0A3B8Q066-F1
#
_cell.length_a   1.000
_cell.length_b   1.000
_cell.length_c   1.000
_cell.angle_alpha   90.00
_cell.angle_beta   90.00
_cell.angle_gamma   90.00
#
_symmetry.space_group_name_H-M   'P 1'
#
loop_
_entity.id
_entity.type
_entity.pdbx_description
1 polymer ?
#
loop_
_entity_poly.entity_id
_entity_poly.type
_entity_poly.pdbx_seq_one_letter_code
_entity_poly.pdbx_strand_id
1 'polypeptide(L)'
;MATALTLLTLVTNPIRADETCSSPYLARIEGQEEFVYVWTLGVEGLGDGVDKLVVVDVKPGSPTYGKAINTSSVSGRNEAHHAGFTDDRRQLWLAGLDGSKLFIF
;
A
#
# COMPACT_ATOMS: atom_id res chain seq x y z
N MET A 1 31.04 -48.97 -18.48
CA MET A 1 30.51 -47.60 -18.63
C MET A 1 29.67 -47.30 -17.41
N ALA A 2 30.20 -46.54 -16.46
CA ALA A 2 29.47 -46.16 -15.25
C ALA A 2 28.99 -44.72 -15.41
N THR A 3 27.69 -44.54 -15.55
CA THR A 3 27.00 -43.24 -15.58
C THR A 3 26.98 -42.68 -14.16
N ALA A 4 27.83 -41.68 -13.88
CA ALA A 4 27.77 -40.93 -12.63
C ALA A 4 26.59 -39.97 -12.69
N LEU A 5 25.59 -40.20 -11.83
CA LEU A 5 24.44 -39.33 -11.66
C LEU A 5 24.82 -38.20 -10.68
N THR A 6 25.19 -37.04 -11.20
CA THR A 6 25.52 -35.86 -10.39
C THR A 6 24.22 -35.29 -9.80
N LEU A 7 24.01 -35.49 -8.50
CA LEU A 7 22.88 -34.92 -7.77
C LEU A 7 23.15 -33.43 -7.53
N LEU A 8 22.48 -32.58 -8.30
CA LEU A 8 22.56 -31.13 -8.12
C LEU A 8 21.68 -30.72 -6.93
N THR A 9 22.29 -30.59 -5.75
CA THR A 9 21.60 -30.05 -4.56
C THR A 9 21.29 -28.57 -4.81
N LEU A 10 20.02 -28.25 -5.09
CA LEU A 10 19.54 -26.87 -5.08
C LEU A 10 19.65 -26.33 -3.65
N VAL A 11 20.59 -25.41 -3.44
CA VAL A 11 20.65 -24.61 -2.22
C VAL A 11 19.53 -23.58 -2.31
N THR A 12 18.38 -23.86 -1.69
CA THR A 12 17.28 -22.90 -1.58
C THR A 12 17.63 -21.90 -0.49
N ASN A 13 18.09 -20.71 -0.86
CA ASN A 13 18.17 -19.59 0.08
C ASN A 13 16.74 -19.19 0.48
N PRO A 14 16.44 -19.04 1.78
CA PRO A 14 15.15 -18.51 2.20
C PRO A 14 15.00 -17.09 1.64
N ILE A 15 13.95 -16.87 0.85
CA ILE A 15 13.59 -15.54 0.39
C ILE A 15 12.98 -14.82 1.58
N ARG A 16 13.72 -13.85 2.12
CA ARG A 16 13.22 -12.91 3.12
C ARG A 16 12.61 -11.74 2.36
N ALA A 17 11.29 -11.66 2.35
CA ALA A 17 10.62 -10.41 2.00
C ALA A 17 10.59 -9.56 3.28
N ASP A 18 11.29 -8.44 3.28
CA ASP A 18 11.11 -7.43 4.33
C ASP A 18 9.80 -6.67 4.04
N GLU A 19 8.99 -6.44 5.07
CA GLU A 19 7.81 -5.61 4.95
C GLU A 19 8.19 -4.21 4.48
N THR A 20 7.37 -3.61 3.63
CA THR A 20 7.61 -2.25 3.13
C THR A 20 7.49 -1.27 4.30
N CYS A 21 8.61 -0.92 4.92
CA CYS A 21 8.69 0.07 5.98
C CYS A 21 8.69 1.49 5.41
N SER A 22 8.29 2.45 6.25
CA SER A 22 8.54 3.86 5.94
C SER A 22 10.05 4.13 5.85
N SER A 23 10.45 5.00 4.94
CA SER A 23 11.85 5.39 4.77
C SER A 23 12.43 5.95 6.07
N PRO A 24 13.68 5.60 6.43
CA PRO A 24 14.35 6.19 7.59
C PRO A 24 14.62 7.69 7.42
N TYR A 25 14.48 8.23 6.21
CA TYR A 25 14.66 9.65 5.90
C TYR A 25 13.35 10.42 5.84
N LEU A 26 12.20 9.76 6.05
CA LEU A 26 10.91 10.43 6.07
C LEU A 26 10.83 11.37 7.29
N ALA A 27 10.76 12.67 7.04
CA ALA A 27 10.67 13.65 8.10
C ALA A 27 9.43 13.41 8.97
N ARG A 28 9.61 13.32 10.29
CA ARG A 28 8.50 13.27 11.24
C ARG A 28 7.82 14.64 11.29
N ILE A 29 6.53 14.66 10.98
CA ILE A 29 5.68 15.83 11.19
C ILE A 29 4.91 15.61 12.48
N GLU A 30 4.86 16.64 13.31
CA GLU A 30 4.07 16.65 14.54
C GLU A 30 3.02 17.74 14.44
N GLY A 31 1.85 17.48 15.00
CA GLY A 31 0.71 18.40 14.95
C GLY A 31 -0.58 17.68 14.61
N GLN A 32 -1.63 18.48 14.42
CA GLN A 32 -2.93 17.98 14.02
C GLN A 32 -2.97 17.82 12.49
N GLU A 33 -3.18 16.60 12.03
CA GLU A 33 -3.41 16.33 10.62
C GLU A 33 -4.77 16.88 10.17
N GLU A 34 -4.87 17.31 8.91
CA GLU A 34 -6.14 17.71 8.30
C GLU A 34 -6.82 16.54 7.57
N PHE A 35 -6.03 15.56 7.11
CA PHE A 35 -6.52 14.44 6.31
C PHE A 35 -5.92 13.09 6.75
N VAL A 36 -6.71 12.03 6.62
CA VAL A 36 -6.24 10.64 6.68
C VAL A 36 -6.51 9.98 5.34
N TYR A 37 -5.48 9.34 4.79
CA TYR A 37 -5.57 8.53 3.58
C TYR A 37 -5.80 7.08 3.96
N VAL A 38 -6.91 6.50 3.50
CA VAL A 38 -7.30 5.11 3.79
C VAL A 38 -7.37 4.34 2.48
N TRP A 39 -6.59 3.27 2.35
CA TRP A 39 -6.75 2.33 1.23
C TRP A 39 -7.78 1.27 1.58
N THR A 40 -8.92 1.28 0.90
CA THR A 40 -10.02 0.36 1.12
C THR A 40 -10.04 -0.75 0.08
N LEU A 41 -10.36 -1.97 0.49
CA LEU A 41 -10.58 -3.10 -0.42
C LEU A 41 -11.91 -2.99 -1.17
N GLY A 42 -11.87 -3.30 -2.46
CA GLY A 42 -13.04 -3.44 -3.32
C GLY A 42 -13.81 -4.70 -3.02
N VAL A 43 -15.14 -4.60 -3.00
CA VAL A 43 -16.06 -5.73 -2.82
C VAL A 43 -16.91 -5.85 -4.08
N GLU A 44 -17.01 -7.07 -4.62
CA GLU A 44 -17.84 -7.32 -5.80
C GLU A 44 -19.30 -6.92 -5.56
N GLY A 45 -19.90 -6.20 -6.51
CA GLY A 45 -21.26 -5.67 -6.40
C GLY A 45 -21.41 -4.41 -5.54
N LEU A 46 -20.33 -3.88 -4.95
CA LEU A 46 -20.34 -2.63 -4.19
C LEU A 46 -19.56 -1.53 -4.91
N GLY A 47 -20.25 -0.43 -5.25
CA GLY A 47 -19.66 0.65 -6.04
C GLY A 47 -19.17 0.14 -7.40
N ASP A 48 -17.92 0.45 -7.77
CA ASP A 48 -17.24 -0.06 -8.96
C ASP A 48 -16.47 -1.38 -8.70
N GLY A 49 -16.58 -1.96 -7.50
CA GLY A 49 -16.00 -3.26 -7.15
C GLY A 49 -14.47 -3.32 -7.00
N VAL A 50 -13.77 -2.19 -7.10
CA VAL A 50 -12.30 -2.11 -7.00
C VAL A 50 -11.86 -1.37 -5.73
N ASP A 51 -10.60 -1.58 -5.36
CA ASP A 51 -9.98 -0.89 -4.24
C ASP A 51 -9.94 0.63 -4.48
N LYS A 52 -9.89 1.42 -3.40
CA LYS A 52 -9.88 2.89 -3.48
C LYS A 52 -8.96 3.51 -2.46
N LEU A 53 -8.29 4.59 -2.87
CA LEU A 53 -7.78 5.57 -1.94
C LEU A 53 -8.92 6.49 -1.50
N VAL A 54 -9.21 6.53 -0.21
CA VAL A 54 -10.24 7.38 0.39
C VAL A 54 -9.55 8.45 1.23
N VAL A 55 -9.92 9.71 1.03
CA VAL A 55 -9.45 10.82 1.86
C VAL A 55 -10.53 11.15 2.88
N VAL A 56 -10.18 11.01 4.15
CA VAL A 56 -11.06 11.34 5.29
C VAL A 56 -10.61 12.66 5.88
N ASP A 57 -11.56 13.57 6.06
CA ASP A 57 -11.32 14.83 6.76
C ASP A 57 -11.21 14.60 8.27
N VAL A 58 -10.09 14.98 8.85
CA VAL A 58 -9.82 14.88 10.29
C VAL A 58 -9.43 16.22 10.91
N LYS A 59 -9.71 17.34 10.22
CA LYS A 59 -9.45 18.67 10.77
C LYS A 59 -10.48 19.02 11.86
N PRO A 60 -10.07 19.31 13.10
CA PRO A 60 -11.00 19.71 14.15
C PRO A 60 -11.85 20.92 13.76
N GLY A 61 -13.15 20.85 14.02
CA GLY A 61 -14.10 21.91 13.67
C GLY A 61 -14.52 21.95 12.20
N SER A 62 -14.00 21.05 11.35
CA SER A 62 -14.48 20.94 9.98
C SER A 62 -15.95 20.47 9.94
N PRO A 63 -16.82 21.04 9.07
CA PRO A 63 -18.19 20.56 8.88
C PRO A 63 -18.26 19.13 8.33
N THR A 64 -17.16 18.63 7.77
CA THR A 64 -17.02 17.27 7.22
C THR A 64 -16.11 16.37 8.06
N TYR A 65 -15.76 16.78 9.28
CA TYR A 65 -14.93 15.96 10.17
C TYR A 65 -15.48 14.51 10.29
N GLY A 66 -14.59 13.54 10.10
CA GLY A 66 -14.89 12.11 10.13
C GLY A 66 -15.57 11.56 8.87
N LYS A 67 -15.71 12.36 7.81
CA LYS A 67 -16.34 11.93 6.55
C LYS A 67 -15.31 11.73 5.45
N ALA A 68 -15.60 10.79 4.55
CA ALA A 68 -14.90 10.70 3.29
C ALA A 68 -15.23 11.92 2.42
N ILE A 69 -14.20 12.66 1.99
CA ILE A 69 -14.34 13.88 1.19
C ILE A 69 -13.79 13.72 -0.23
N ASN A 70 -13.00 12.67 -0.49
CA ASN A 70 -12.51 12.34 -1.82
C ASN A 70 -12.26 10.83 -1.93
N THR A 71 -12.38 10.28 -3.14
CA THR A 71 -12.05 8.89 -3.46
C THR A 71 -11.36 8.80 -4.82
N SER A 72 -10.39 7.91 -4.93
CA SER A 72 -9.75 7.56 -6.20
C SER A 72 -9.64 6.05 -6.33
N SER A 73 -10.26 5.49 -7.36
CA SER A 73 -10.23 4.04 -7.61
C SER A 73 -8.88 3.62 -8.16
N VAL A 74 -8.31 2.55 -7.59
CA VAL A 74 -7.13 1.87 -8.16
C VAL A 74 -7.59 0.63 -8.92
N SER A 75 -6.85 0.24 -9.96
CA SER A 75 -7.29 -0.86 -10.82
C SER A 75 -7.31 -2.20 -10.06
N GLY A 76 -8.47 -2.85 -10.00
CA GLY A 76 -8.64 -4.20 -9.45
C GLY A 76 -8.74 -4.26 -7.93
N ARG A 77 -8.58 -5.48 -7.40
CA ARG A 77 -8.52 -5.78 -5.96
C ARG A 77 -7.12 -6.33 -5.70
N ASN A 78 -6.29 -5.57 -4.99
CA ASN A 78 -4.84 -5.79 -4.95
C ASN A 78 -4.34 -6.20 -3.56
N GLU A 79 -5.25 -6.56 -2.65
CA GLU A 79 -4.94 -6.83 -1.25
C GLU A 79 -4.24 -5.63 -0.59
N ALA A 80 -5.01 -4.56 -0.36
CA ALA A 80 -4.57 -3.37 0.36
C ALA A 80 -3.90 -3.76 1.68
N HIS A 81 -2.61 -3.43 1.82
CA HIS A 81 -1.79 -3.85 2.96
C HIS A 81 -0.95 -2.70 3.51
N HIS A 82 -0.11 -2.07 2.68
CA HIS A 82 0.74 -0.95 3.09
C HIS A 82 0.69 0.23 2.13
N ALA A 83 0.87 1.41 2.72
CA ALA A 83 0.96 2.69 2.05
C ALA A 83 2.00 3.55 2.77
N GLY A 84 2.50 4.57 2.09
CA GLY A 84 3.43 5.52 2.68
C GLY A 84 3.66 6.73 1.80
N PHE A 85 4.54 7.61 2.26
CA PHE A 85 4.95 8.80 1.51
C PHE A 85 6.37 8.62 0.96
N THR A 86 6.70 9.35 -0.11
CA THR A 86 8.09 9.63 -0.47
C THR A 86 8.78 10.45 0.62
N ASP A 87 10.12 10.45 0.65
CA ASP A 87 10.91 11.17 1.68
C ASP A 87 10.56 12.66 1.76
N ASP A 88 10.28 13.27 0.60
CA ASP A 88 9.86 14.66 0.47
C ASP A 88 8.35 14.89 0.68
N ARG A 89 7.61 13.83 1.00
CA ARG A 89 6.15 13.79 1.23
C ARG A 89 5.30 14.30 0.06
N ARG A 90 5.86 14.42 -1.13
CA ARG A 90 5.12 14.91 -2.30
C ARG A 90 4.17 13.88 -2.88
N GLN A 91 4.52 12.61 -2.77
CA GLN A 91 3.72 11.52 -3.34
C GLN A 91 3.31 10.55 -2.24
N LEU A 92 2.09 10.07 -2.35
CA LEU A 92 1.61 8.91 -1.60
C LEU A 92 1.74 7.68 -2.50
N TRP A 93 2.26 6.58 -1.94
CA TRP A 93 2.31 5.30 -2.62
C TRP A 93 1.45 4.26 -1.91
N LEU A 94 0.86 3.35 -2.68
CA LEU A 94 0.11 2.18 -2.23
C LEU A 94 0.74 0.92 -2.83
N ALA A 95 1.10 -0.07 -2.00
CA ALA A 95 1.71 -1.33 -2.45
C ALA A 95 0.76 -2.52 -2.25
N GLY A 96 0.30 -3.10 -3.36
CA GLY A 96 -0.65 -4.22 -3.34
C GLY A 96 0.07 -5.55 -3.11
N LEU A 97 -0.35 -6.30 -2.10
CA LEU A 97 0.29 -7.54 -1.68
C LEU A 97 0.06 -8.67 -2.71
N ASP A 98 -1.15 -8.80 -3.23
CA ASP A 98 -1.51 -9.85 -4.20
C ASP A 98 -0.90 -9.58 -5.59
N GLY A 99 -0.95 -8.32 -6.03
CA GLY A 99 -0.62 -7.95 -7.41
C GLY A 99 0.80 -7.48 -7.66
N SER A 100 1.62 -7.26 -6.62
CA SER A 100 2.94 -6.61 -6.72
C SER A 100 2.91 -5.27 -7.47
N LYS A 101 1.79 -4.54 -7.37
CA LYS A 101 1.60 -3.23 -8.02
C LYS A 101 1.87 -2.10 -7.05
N LEU A 102 2.46 -1.03 -7.57
CA LEU A 102 2.61 0.26 -6.91
C LEU A 102 1.72 1.29 -7.60
N PHE A 103 0.91 1.98 -6.82
CA PHE A 103 0.12 3.13 -7.26
C PHE A 103 0.71 4.40 -6.64
N ILE A 104 0.97 5.41 -7.46
CA ILE A 104 1.59 6.67 -7.04
C ILE A 104 0.58 7.80 -7.28
N PHE A 105 0.34 8.60 -6.25
CA PHE A 105 -0.54 9.76 -6.25
C PHE A 105 0.25 11.04 -6.01
#